data_AF-A0A933HEP0-F1
#
_entry.id   AF-A0A933HEP0-F1
#
_cell.length_a   1.000
_cell.length_b   1.000
_cell.length_c   1.000
_cell.angle_alpha   90.00
_cell.angle_beta   90.00
_cell.angle_gamma   90.00
#
_symmetry.space_group_name_H-M   'P 1'
#
loop_
_entity.id
_entity.type
_entity.pdbx_description
1 polymer ?
#
loop_
_entity_poly.entity_id
_entity_poly.type
_entity_poly.pdbx_seq_one_letter_code
_entity_poly.pdbx_strand_id
1 'polypeptide(L)'
;MASVLLTAFVLTGDRSFETAAFYCVVFGLLGIPPTYLSGVYDWKTRFKGRRTRIFDHKIGFGLFFLTISLAMVVARLIWPEIMLEETAGKWVYLVSLYAATAAATYLGHLGSKFLN
;
A
#
# COMPACT_ATOMS: atom_id res chain seq x y z
N MET A 1 7.49 5.04 1.90
CA MET A 1 7.77 5.16 3.35
C MET A 1 7.96 3.80 4.00
N ALA A 2 7.02 2.84 3.85
CA ALA A 2 7.21 1.47 4.35
C ALA A 2 8.47 0.78 3.80
N SER A 3 8.76 0.94 2.50
CA SER A 3 10.00 0.43 1.89
C SER A 3 11.28 0.99 2.53
N VAL A 4 11.30 2.27 2.89
CA VAL A 4 12.48 2.94 3.50
C VAL A 4 12.75 2.39 4.89
N LEU A 5 11.69 2.18 5.68
CA LEU A 5 11.78 1.57 7.01
C LEU A 5 12.25 0.12 6.90
N LEU A 6 11.79 -0.62 5.89
CA LEU A 6 12.25 -1.97 5.62
C LEU A 6 13.74 -2.00 5.22
N THR A 7 14.21 -1.06 4.40
CA THR A 7 15.64 -0.93 4.09
C THR A 7 16.46 -0.62 5.35
N ALA A 8 15.94 0.24 6.23
CA ALA A 8 16.58 0.52 7.52
C ALA A 8 16.63 -0.72 8.42
N PHE A 9 15.61 -1.57 8.43
CA PHE A 9 15.64 -2.86 9.14
C PHE A 9 16.75 -3.76 8.61
N VAL A 10 16.89 -3.91 7.29
CA VAL A 10 17.93 -4.77 6.69
C VAL A 10 19.34 -4.28 7.04
N LEU A 11 19.54 -2.97 7.16
CA LEU A 11 20.84 -2.37 7.50
C LEU A 11 21.14 -2.40 9.00
N THR A 12 20.13 -2.18 9.85
CA THR A 12 20.33 -2.01 11.31
C THR A 12 20.08 -3.30 12.10
N GLY A 13 19.29 -4.23 11.55
CA GLY A 13 18.81 -5.43 12.25
C GLY A 13 17.75 -5.17 13.32
N ASP A 14 17.35 -3.92 13.53
CA ASP A 14 16.45 -3.52 14.60
C ASP A 14 14.96 -3.75 14.24
N ARG A 15 14.31 -4.65 14.98
CA ARG A 15 12.90 -5.06 14.81
C ARG A 15 11.90 -3.90 14.92
N SER A 16 12.28 -2.78 15.54
CA SER A 16 11.43 -1.59 15.60
C SER A 16 11.12 -1.03 14.20
N PHE A 17 12.07 -1.09 13.26
CA PHE A 17 11.85 -0.61 11.89
C PHE A 17 10.91 -1.51 11.08
N GLU A 18 11.01 -2.83 11.27
CA GLU A 18 10.08 -3.78 10.68
C GLU A 18 8.65 -3.52 11.15
N THR A 19 8.48 -3.34 12.47
CA THR A 19 7.15 -3.11 13.06
C THR A 19 6.58 -1.77 12.59
N ALA A 20 7.41 -0.73 12.49
CA ALA A 20 7.02 0.55 11.91
C ALA A 20 6.59 0.42 10.45
N ALA A 21 7.32 -0.34 9.62
CA ALA A 21 6.95 -0.61 8.23
C ALA A 21 5.59 -1.32 8.14
N PHE A 22 5.33 -2.27 9.04
CA PHE A 22 4.05 -2.95 9.14
C PHE A 22 2.91 -1.98 9.49
N TYR A 23 3.10 -1.10 10.49
CA TYR A 23 2.09 -0.10 10.82
C TYR A 23 1.80 0.83 9.63
N CYS A 24 2.80 1.23 8.85
CA CYS A 24 2.56 2.02 7.64
C CYS A 24 1.64 1.30 6.63
N VAL A 25 1.80 -0.03 6.46
CA VAL A 25 0.92 -0.82 5.58
C VAL A 25 -0.50 -0.90 6.16
N VAL A 26 -0.64 -1.08 7.47
CA VAL A 26 -1.96 -1.08 8.15
C VAL A 26 -2.67 0.28 8.00
N PHE A 27 -1.97 1.39 8.26
CA PHE A 27 -2.51 2.72 8.03
C PHE A 27 -2.87 2.96 6.56
N GLY A 28 -2.03 2.48 5.64
CA GLY A 28 -2.32 2.48 4.21
C GLY A 28 -3.63 1.76 3.90
N LEU A 29 -3.80 0.53 4.39
CA LEU A 29 -5.00 -0.28 4.21
C LEU A 29 -6.26 0.42 4.74
N LEU A 30 -6.20 0.98 5.95
CA LEU A 30 -7.30 1.72 6.56
C LEU A 30 -7.61 3.05 5.85
N GLY A 31 -6.61 3.63 5.18
CA GLY A 31 -6.75 4.85 4.40
C GLY A 31 -7.40 4.63 3.02
N ILE A 32 -7.42 3.40 2.48
CA ILE A 32 -8.00 3.13 1.15
C ILE A 32 -9.51 3.39 1.12
N PRO A 33 -10.34 2.85 2.05
CA PRO A 33 -11.79 3.06 2.00
C PRO A 33 -12.20 4.54 1.94
N PRO A 34 -11.73 5.44 2.84
CA PRO A 34 -12.10 6.85 2.77
C PRO A 34 -11.55 7.53 1.51
N THR A 35 -10.35 7.15 1.04
CA THR A 35 -9.75 7.68 -0.19
C THR A 35 -10.53 7.27 -1.44
N TYR A 36 -11.06 6.05 -1.45
CA TYR A 36 -11.87 5.56 -2.56
C TYR A 36 -13.22 6.26 -2.60
N LEU A 37 -13.88 6.41 -1.46
CA LEU A 37 -15.15 7.11 -1.33
C LEU A 37 -15.03 8.59 -1.73
N SER A 38 -13.98 9.28 -1.27
CA SER A 38 -13.72 10.67 -1.68
C SER A 38 -13.44 10.77 -3.17
N GLY A 39 -12.69 9.83 -3.74
CA GLY A 39 -12.44 9.75 -5.18
C GLY A 39 -13.72 9.59 -6.01
N VAL A 40 -14.65 8.74 -5.58
CA VAL A 40 -15.96 8.56 -6.23
C VAL A 40 -16.83 9.80 -6.09
N TYR A 41 -16.80 10.46 -4.93
CA TYR A 41 -17.53 11.70 -4.71
C TYR A 41 -17.03 12.83 -5.62
N ASP A 42 -15.71 13.04 -5.70
CA ASP A 42 -15.10 14.03 -6.58
C ASP A 42 -15.38 13.73 -8.07
N TRP A 43 -15.35 12.46 -8.46
CA TRP A 43 -15.70 12.05 -9.82
C TRP A 43 -17.11 12.45 -10.21
N LYS A 44 -18.07 12.24 -9.31
CA LYS A 44 -19.48 12.58 -9.55
C LYS A 44 -19.72 14.09 -9.54
N THR A 45 -19.11 14.80 -8.60
CA THR A 45 -19.37 16.23 -8.35
C THR A 45 -18.53 17.15 -9.22
N ARG A 46 -17.19 16.99 -9.21
CA ARG A 46 -16.25 17.85 -9.92
C ARG A 46 -16.07 17.45 -11.38
N PHE A 47 -16.00 16.15 -11.66
CA PHE A 47 -15.75 15.66 -13.02
C PHE A 47 -17.02 15.35 -13.83
N LYS A 48 -18.20 15.65 -13.28
CA LYS A 48 -19.53 15.41 -13.89
C LYS A 48 -19.69 13.97 -14.39
N GLY A 49 -19.07 13.01 -13.72
CA GLY A 49 -19.11 11.60 -14.11
C GLY A 49 -18.37 11.25 -15.40
N ARG A 50 -17.51 12.13 -15.95
CA ARG A 50 -16.68 11.76 -17.10
C ARG A 50 -15.63 10.75 -16.69
N ARG A 51 -15.73 9.52 -17.22
CA ARG A 51 -14.69 8.50 -17.07
C ARG A 51 -13.43 8.96 -17.79
N THR A 52 -12.35 9.13 -17.05
CA THR A 52 -11.01 9.34 -17.60
C THR A 52 -10.17 8.10 -17.30
N ARG A 53 -9.18 7.80 -18.15
CA ARG A 53 -8.23 6.68 -17.93
C ARG A 53 -7.55 6.73 -16.55
N ILE A 54 -7.43 7.93 -15.98
CA ILE A 54 -6.86 8.19 -14.65
C ILE A 54 -7.75 7.59 -13.55
N PHE A 55 -9.08 7.64 -13.72
CA PHE A 55 -10.03 7.07 -12.77
C PHE A 55 -10.00 5.54 -12.78
N ASP A 56 -9.97 4.93 -13.97
CA ASP A 56 -9.88 3.48 -14.11
C ASP A 56 -8.57 2.93 -13.52
N HIS A 57 -7.44 3.63 -13.74
CA HIS A 57 -6.16 3.27 -13.09
C HIS A 57 -6.22 3.45 -11.56
N LYS A 58 -6.88 4.50 -11.05
CA LYS A 58 -7.06 4.70 -9.60
C LYS A 58 -7.80 3.54 -8.95
N ILE A 59 -8.85 3.03 -9.60
CA ILE A 59 -9.63 1.89 -9.09
C ILE A 59 -8.80 0.62 -9.14
N GLY A 60 -8.15 0.32 -10.28
CA GLY A 60 -7.35 -0.89 -10.44
C GLY A 60 -6.18 -0.96 -9.46
N PHE A 61 -5.36 0.09 -9.39
CA PHE A 61 -4.22 0.14 -8.46
C PHE A 61 -4.67 0.24 -7.00
N GLY A 62 -5.82 0.88 -6.72
CA GLY A 62 -6.40 0.92 -5.38
C GLY A 62 -6.84 -0.45 -4.90
N LEU A 63 -7.51 -1.23 -5.76
CA LEU A 63 -7.92 -2.59 -5.45
C LEU A 63 -6.70 -3.51 -5.29
N PHE A 64 -5.70 -3.40 -6.18
CA PHE A 64 -4.44 -4.14 -6.06
C PHE A 64 -3.71 -3.83 -4.75
N PHE A 65 -3.63 -2.56 -4.37
CA PHE A 65 -3.01 -2.15 -3.10
C PHE A 65 -3.82 -2.66 -1.89
N LEU A 66 -5.15 -2.71 -1.99
CA LEU A 66 -6.02 -3.23 -0.94
C LEU A 66 -5.84 -4.74 -0.75
N THR A 67 -5.83 -5.52 -1.83
CA THR A 67 -5.69 -6.97 -1.75
C THR A 67 -4.31 -7.38 -1.24
N ILE A 68 -3.24 -6.74 -1.73
CA ILE A 68 -1.87 -7.05 -1.30
C ILE A 68 -1.64 -6.63 0.15
N SER A 69 -2.12 -5.46 0.57
CA SER A 69 -1.96 -4.99 1.95
C SER A 69 -2.78 -5.84 2.91
N LEU A 70 -4.00 -6.24 2.54
CA LEU A 70 -4.81 -7.15 3.35
C LEU A 70 -4.13 -8.52 3.50
N ALA A 71 -3.65 -9.10 2.39
CA ALA A 71 -2.94 -10.38 2.42
C ALA A 71 -1.69 -10.31 3.32
N MET A 72 -0.93 -9.22 3.27
CA MET A 72 0.23 -8.99 4.15
C MET A 72 -0.16 -8.88 5.62
N VAL A 73 -1.24 -8.14 5.93
CA VAL A 73 -1.73 -8.01 7.31
C VAL A 73 -2.18 -9.37 7.85
N VAL A 74 -2.94 -10.13 7.09
CA VAL A 74 -3.38 -11.49 7.47
C VAL A 74 -2.18 -12.42 7.63
N ALA A 75 -1.22 -12.40 6.71
CA ALA A 75 -0.01 -13.20 6.79
C ALA A 75 0.81 -12.87 8.05
N ARG A 76 0.92 -11.59 8.42
CA ARG A 76 1.61 -11.15 9.64
C ARG A 76 0.89 -11.60 10.91
N LEU A 77 -0.45 -11.63 10.90
CA LEU A 77 -1.26 -12.09 12.03
C LEU A 77 -1.16 -13.60 12.27
N ILE A 78 -1.05 -14.39 11.20
CA ILE A 78 -0.89 -15.85 11.28
C ILE A 78 0.57 -16.24 11.58
N TRP A 79 1.54 -15.53 10.97
CA TRP A 79 2.97 -15.77 11.12
C TRP A 79 3.71 -14.51 11.59
N PRO A 80 3.72 -14.23 12.91
CA PRO A 80 4.39 -13.08 13.49
C PRO A 80 5.93 -13.16 13.44
N GLU A 81 6.51 -14.26 12.96
CA GLU A 81 7.96 -14.41 12.76
C GLU A 81 8.37 -14.54 11.28
N ILE A 82 7.47 -14.22 10.33
CA ILE A 82 7.72 -14.38 8.88
C ILE A 82 8.98 -13.68 8.33
N MET A 83 9.48 -12.64 9.01
CA MET A 83 10.72 -11.93 8.64
C MET A 83 11.99 -12.46 9.33
N LEU A 84 11.83 -13.23 10.40
CA LEU A 84 12.93 -13.84 11.16
C LEU A 84 13.32 -15.20 10.56
N GLU A 85 12.37 -15.92 9.97
CA GLU A 85 12.64 -17.18 9.29
C GLU A 85 13.33 -16.99 7.93
N GLU A 86 14.31 -17.84 7.60
CA GLU A 86 14.91 -17.92 6.25
C GLU A 86 14.06 -18.75 5.27
N THR A 87 12.74 -18.60 5.35
CA THR A 87 11.79 -19.33 4.52
C THR A 87 11.46 -18.52 3.25
N ALA A 88 11.02 -19.18 2.17
CA ALA A 88 10.55 -18.51 0.95
C ALA A 88 9.44 -17.46 1.22
N GLY A 89 8.66 -17.63 2.29
CA GLY A 89 7.65 -16.68 2.75
C GLY A 89 8.19 -15.29 3.08
N LYS A 90 9.43 -15.19 3.57
CA LYS A 90 10.11 -13.91 3.83
C LYS A 90 10.26 -13.10 2.55
N TRP A 91 10.76 -13.73 1.48
CA TRP A 91 10.95 -13.06 0.19
C TRP A 91 9.64 -12.62 -0.44
N VAL A 92 8.60 -13.46 -0.36
CA VAL A 92 7.26 -13.10 -0.82
C VAL A 92 6.72 -11.89 -0.05
N TYR A 93 6.88 -11.86 1.27
CA TYR A 93 6.46 -10.73 2.11
C TYR A 93 7.23 -9.44 1.76
N LEU A 94 8.55 -9.53 1.57
CA LEU A 94 9.39 -8.39 1.17
C LEU A 94 8.96 -7.82 -0.18
N VAL A 95 8.85 -8.67 -1.20
CA VAL A 95 8.41 -8.26 -2.55
C VAL A 95 7.02 -7.63 -2.51
N SER A 96 6.11 -8.21 -1.73
CA SER A 96 4.76 -7.67 -1.55
C SER A 96 4.78 -6.28 -0.91
N LEU A 97 5.65 -6.03 0.07
CA LEU A 97 5.81 -4.74 0.72
C LEU A 97 6.33 -3.66 -0.24
N TYR A 98 7.32 -4.01 -1.07
CA TYR A 98 7.83 -3.12 -2.12
C TYR A 98 6.76 -2.85 -3.18
N ALA A 99 6.02 -3.87 -3.63
CA ALA A 99 4.93 -3.73 -4.58
C ALA A 99 3.81 -2.83 -4.04
N ALA A 100 3.43 -3.01 -2.77
CA ALA A 100 2.46 -2.17 -2.08
C ALA A 100 2.93 -0.70 -2.03
N THR A 101 4.19 -0.47 -1.70
CA THR A 101 4.77 0.88 -1.66
C THR A 101 4.81 1.54 -3.04
N ALA A 102 5.16 0.78 -4.08
CA ALA A 102 5.16 1.26 -5.46
C ALA A 102 3.75 1.65 -5.92
N ALA A 103 2.75 0.79 -5.66
CA ALA A 103 1.35 1.06 -5.96
C ALA A 103 0.83 2.31 -5.24
N ALA A 104 1.13 2.46 -3.94
CA ALA A 104 0.75 3.64 -3.17
C ALA A 104 1.40 4.93 -3.72
N THR A 105 2.69 4.86 -4.12
CA THR A 105 3.39 6.01 -4.72
C THR A 105 2.79 6.40 -6.06
N TYR A 106 2.45 5.41 -6.90
CA TYR A 106 1.80 5.65 -8.18
C TYR A 106 0.40 6.27 -8.02
N LEU A 107 -0.40 5.77 -7.05
CA LEU A 107 -1.69 6.35 -6.71
C LEU A 107 -1.57 7.80 -6.22
N GLY A 108 -0.55 8.11 -5.40
CA GLY A 108 -0.24 9.47 -4.98
C GLY A 108 0.11 10.40 -6.15
N HIS A 109 0.93 9.92 -7.09
CA HIS A 109 1.28 10.65 -8.31
C HIS A 109 0.08 10.91 -9.23
N LEU A 110 -0.84 9.93 -9.35
CA LEU A 110 -2.11 10.14 -10.05
C LEU A 110 -2.97 11.17 -9.32
N GLY A 111 -2.97 11.17 -7.98
CA GLY A 111 -3.62 12.16 -7.13
C GLY A 111 -3.18 13.60 -7.44
N SER A 112 -1.88 13.85 -7.54
CA SER A 112 -1.35 15.19 -7.82
C SER A 112 -1.71 15.71 -9.22
N LYS A 113 -1.91 14.83 -10.20
CA LYS A 113 -2.35 15.21 -11.56
C LYS A 113 -3.81 15.67 -11.63
N PHE A 114 -4.58 15.58 -10.55
CA PHE A 114 -5.94 16.13 -10.49
C PHE A 114 -5.97 17.60 -10.00
N LEU A 115 -4.86 18.13 -9.47
CA LEU A 115 -4.77 19.48 -8.89
C LEU A 115 -4.16 20.52 -9.86
N ASN A 116 -3.52 20.07 -10.94
CA ASN A 116 -3.01 20.89 -12.06
C ASN A 116 -3.84 20.64 -13.31
#